data_AF-A0A2E4KJU9-F1
#
_entry.id   AF-A0A2E4KJU9-F1
#
_cell.length_a   1.000
_cell.length_b   1.000
_cell.length_c   1.000
_cell.angle_alpha   90.00
_cell.angle_beta   90.00
_cell.angle_gamma   90.00
#
_symmetry.space_group_name_H-M   'P 1'
#
loop_
_entity.id
_entity.type
_entity.pdbx_description
1 polymer ?
#
loop_
_entity_poly.entity_id
_entity_poly.type
_entity_poly.pdbx_seq_one_letter_code
_entity_poly.pdbx_strand_id
1 'polypeptide(L)'
;MWWMSDHDSPQSIPPHPADFIVHVRQQSPETTELIILEGLDWFVARSSESDVLSMLQELDTLSRSFDFDLILPVDALSFTKQFWARLTSIAPKMDVETSSIEESTVMAEDRQDEAVGPEAAMEEDDSKEPLLVHLVQLPKAGFTHSLLAKRMLQWKRMGFDLSALEPALVLSDLNESHAIYSSVESDITCAIDCIRLLEANRAKLSITEREMYNYRMMSLNNVREAARDLETILSSR
;
A
#
# COMPACT_ATOMS: atom_id res chain seq x y z
N MET A 1 17.35 3.09 -19.35
CA MET A 1 16.55 3.18 -18.11
C MET A 1 17.00 4.45 -17.42
N TRP A 2 16.07 5.35 -17.14
CA TRP A 2 16.31 6.61 -16.44
C TRP A 2 15.75 6.49 -15.03
N TRP A 3 16.37 7.16 -14.06
CA TRP A 3 15.85 7.21 -12.70
C TRP A 3 15.65 8.66 -12.27
N MET A 4 14.69 8.89 -11.39
CA MET A 4 14.47 10.23 -10.85
C MET A 4 15.41 10.46 -9.66
N SER A 5 16.18 11.55 -9.68
CA SER A 5 17.07 11.90 -8.56
C SER A 5 17.44 13.39 -8.61
N ASP A 6 17.64 13.97 -7.43
CA ASP A 6 18.21 15.32 -7.29
C ASP A 6 19.73 15.34 -7.58
N HIS A 7 20.37 14.18 -7.67
CA HIS A 7 21.79 14.06 -8.00
C HIS A 7 22.00 14.14 -9.52
N ASP A 8 22.94 14.99 -9.92
CA ASP A 8 23.36 15.12 -11.31
C ASP A 8 24.13 13.86 -11.74
N SER A 9 23.49 13.04 -12.58
CA SER A 9 24.07 11.84 -13.14
C SER A 9 23.59 11.66 -14.58
N PRO A 10 24.36 10.96 -15.45
CA PRO A 10 24.06 10.88 -16.88
C PRO A 10 22.68 10.29 -17.21
N GLN A 11 22.05 9.56 -16.28
CA GLN A 11 20.73 8.92 -16.43
C GLN A 11 19.74 9.38 -15.36
N SER A 12 19.99 10.55 -14.74
CA SER A 12 19.09 11.16 -13.76
C SER A 12 18.16 12.17 -14.41
N ILE A 13 16.90 12.15 -13.99
CA ILE A 13 15.93 13.20 -14.29
C ILE A 13 15.58 13.90 -12.97
N PRO A 14 15.67 15.23 -12.87
CA PRO A 14 15.19 15.96 -11.71
C PRO A 14 13.71 15.63 -11.44
N PRO A 15 13.31 15.41 -10.18
CA PRO A 15 11.94 15.02 -9.83
C PRO A 15 10.99 16.22 -9.80
N HIS A 16 10.98 17.00 -10.89
CA HIS A 16 10.11 18.15 -11.07
C HIS A 16 9.25 17.95 -12.33
N PRO A 17 7.93 18.19 -12.28
CA PRO A 17 7.02 17.89 -13.39
C PRO A 17 7.46 18.50 -14.73
N ALA A 18 7.88 19.76 -14.72
CA ALA A 18 8.35 20.46 -15.92
C ALA A 18 9.60 19.81 -16.55
N ASP A 19 10.58 19.41 -15.74
CA ASP A 19 11.83 18.80 -16.22
C ASP A 19 11.57 17.42 -16.82
N PHE A 20 10.64 16.67 -16.23
CA PHE A 20 10.21 15.38 -16.75
C PHE A 20 9.56 15.52 -18.14
N ILE A 21 8.65 16.50 -18.35
CA ILE A 21 8.05 16.75 -19.67
C ILE A 21 9.12 17.09 -20.71
N VAL A 22 10.05 17.98 -20.37
CA VAL A 22 11.13 18.38 -21.27
C VAL A 22 11.96 17.16 -21.65
N HIS A 23 12.26 16.30 -20.69
CA HIS A 23 12.99 15.06 -20.91
C HIS A 23 12.26 14.13 -21.86
N VAL A 24 10.98 13.83 -21.62
CA VAL A 24 10.15 12.98 -22.48
C VAL A 24 10.10 13.53 -23.91
N ARG A 25 9.94 14.85 -24.08
CA ARG A 25 9.97 15.48 -25.42
C ARG A 25 11.29 15.31 -26.15
N GLN A 26 12.41 15.38 -25.44
CA GLN A 26 13.74 15.24 -26.02
C GLN A 26 14.12 13.79 -26.32
N GLN A 27 13.59 12.85 -25.53
CA GLN A 27 13.94 11.43 -25.55
C GLN A 27 12.86 10.53 -26.15
N SER A 28 11.82 11.09 -26.77
CA SER A 28 10.83 10.31 -27.55
C SER A 28 11.25 10.28 -29.03
N PRO A 29 12.12 9.34 -29.46
CA PRO A 29 12.27 9.01 -30.88
C PRO A 29 11.01 8.30 -31.39
N GLU A 30 10.87 8.20 -32.71
CA GLU A 30 9.81 7.45 -33.42
C GLU A 30 9.72 5.95 -33.04
N THR A 31 10.59 5.45 -32.15
CA THR A 31 10.69 4.02 -31.78
C THR A 31 10.32 3.72 -30.33
N THR A 32 9.98 4.72 -29.50
CA THR A 32 9.57 4.46 -28.12
C THR A 32 8.08 4.13 -28.10
N GLU A 33 7.73 2.87 -27.90
CA GLU A 33 6.33 2.42 -27.89
C GLU A 33 5.70 2.45 -26.49
N LEU A 34 6.51 2.40 -25.42
CA LEU A 34 6.01 2.31 -24.04
C LEU A 34 6.88 3.10 -23.06
N ILE A 35 6.23 3.89 -22.20
CA ILE A 35 6.82 4.57 -21.06
C ILE A 35 6.14 4.07 -19.78
N ILE A 36 6.94 3.66 -18.80
CA ILE A 36 6.48 3.33 -17.46
C ILE A 36 6.97 4.43 -16.53
N LEU A 37 6.05 5.13 -15.88
CA LEU A 37 6.36 6.20 -14.93
C LEU A 37 6.03 5.74 -13.50
N GLU A 38 7.04 5.24 -12.81
CA GLU A 38 6.95 4.91 -11.39
C GLU A 38 7.20 6.16 -10.52
N GLY A 39 6.61 6.19 -9.32
CA GLY A 39 6.87 7.26 -8.35
C GLY A 39 6.03 8.53 -8.54
N LEU A 40 4.81 8.42 -9.06
CA LEU A 40 3.91 9.57 -9.21
C LEU A 40 3.57 10.23 -7.85
N ASP A 41 3.51 9.43 -6.79
CA ASP A 41 3.36 9.88 -5.40
C ASP A 41 4.50 10.83 -5.00
N TRP A 42 5.71 10.61 -5.52
CA TRP A 42 6.86 11.46 -5.24
C TRP A 42 6.74 12.85 -5.90
N PHE A 43 6.17 12.94 -7.10
CA PHE A 43 5.84 14.22 -7.73
C PHE A 43 4.78 14.98 -6.93
N VAL A 44 3.71 14.29 -6.50
CA VAL A 44 2.63 14.91 -5.71
C VAL A 44 3.13 15.38 -4.34
N ALA A 45 4.08 14.67 -3.74
CA ALA A 45 4.65 15.06 -2.45
C ALA A 45 5.56 16.31 -2.52
N ARG A 46 6.15 16.60 -3.70
CA ARG A 46 7.16 17.66 -3.88
C ARG A 46 6.67 18.85 -4.71
N SER A 47 5.59 18.70 -5.44
CA SER A 47 5.00 19.73 -6.29
C SER A 47 3.52 19.93 -5.96
N SER A 48 2.89 20.96 -6.51
CA SER A 48 1.46 21.12 -6.31
C SER A 48 0.69 20.06 -7.10
N GLU A 49 -0.44 19.59 -6.56
CA GLU A 49 -1.33 18.66 -7.27
C GLU A 49 -1.72 19.19 -8.67
N SER A 50 -1.90 20.51 -8.81
CA SER A 50 -2.17 21.16 -10.10
C SER A 50 -1.04 21.03 -11.11
N ASP A 51 0.22 21.13 -10.68
CA ASP A 51 1.37 21.00 -11.57
C ASP A 51 1.51 19.57 -12.08
N VAL A 52 1.28 18.60 -11.20
CA VAL A 52 1.32 17.17 -11.56
C VAL A 52 0.18 16.82 -12.52
N LEU A 53 -1.03 17.34 -12.29
CA LEU A 53 -2.15 17.13 -13.21
C LEU A 53 -1.89 17.78 -14.57
N SER A 54 -1.29 18.96 -14.60
CA SER A 54 -0.91 19.64 -15.85
C SER A 54 0.14 18.82 -16.61
N MET A 55 1.14 18.29 -15.91
CA MET A 55 2.11 17.35 -16.47
C MET A 55 1.44 16.11 -17.07
N LEU A 56 0.50 15.48 -16.34
CA LEU A 56 -0.21 14.30 -16.83
C LEU A 56 -1.04 14.59 -18.09
N GLN A 57 -1.67 15.77 -18.16
CA GLN A 57 -2.39 16.22 -19.37
C GLN A 57 -1.45 16.46 -20.55
N GLU A 58 -0.28 17.04 -20.30
CA GLU A 58 0.75 17.20 -21.32
C GLU A 58 1.29 15.84 -21.80
N LEU A 59 1.46 14.87 -20.90
CA LEU A 59 1.85 13.51 -21.26
C LEU A 59 0.78 12.77 -22.07
N ASP A 60 -0.52 12.90 -21.75
CA ASP A 60 -1.61 12.36 -22.58
C ASP A 60 -1.64 13.00 -23.98
N THR A 61 -1.22 14.26 -24.09
CA THR A 61 -1.10 14.92 -25.40
C THR A 61 0.11 14.37 -26.18
N LEU A 62 1.22 14.13 -25.49
CA LEU A 62 2.44 13.58 -26.08
C LEU A 62 2.28 12.12 -26.50
N SER A 63 1.62 11.28 -25.69
CA SER A 63 1.37 9.87 -26.02
C SER A 63 0.63 9.73 -27.34
N ARG A 64 -0.38 10.57 -27.58
CA ARG A 64 -1.14 10.60 -28.84
C ARG A 64 -0.35 11.18 -30.01
N SER A 65 0.59 12.08 -29.74
CA SER A 65 1.40 12.73 -30.78
C SER A 65 2.53 11.85 -31.28
N PHE A 66 3.12 11.06 -30.38
CA PHE A 66 4.26 10.18 -30.65
C PHE A 66 3.90 8.68 -30.70
N ASP A 67 2.62 8.34 -30.52
CA ASP A 67 2.07 6.98 -30.57
C ASP A 67 2.76 6.01 -29.59
N PHE A 68 2.88 6.42 -28.32
CA PHE A 68 3.41 5.59 -27.25
C PHE A 68 2.38 5.39 -26.14
N ASP A 69 2.45 4.23 -25.48
CA ASP A 69 1.65 3.92 -24.30
C ASP A 69 2.32 4.43 -23.03
N LEU A 70 1.52 4.95 -22.09
CA LEU A 70 2.00 5.42 -20.79
C LEU A 70 1.34 4.61 -19.67
N ILE A 71 2.14 3.93 -18.86
CA ILE A 71 1.68 3.17 -17.70
C ILE A 71 2.14 3.85 -16.41
N LEU A 72 1.19 4.07 -15.51
CA LEU A 72 1.40 4.73 -14.21
C LEU A 72 1.11 3.73 -13.08
N PRO A 73 2.10 2.96 -12.61
CA PRO A 73 1.92 2.14 -11.42
C PRO A 73 1.81 3.04 -10.18
N VAL A 74 0.64 3.02 -9.55
CA VAL A 74 0.30 3.91 -8.44
C VAL A 74 -0.51 3.18 -7.37
N ASP A 75 -0.25 3.51 -6.10
CA ASP A 75 -1.11 3.08 -4.98
C ASP A 75 -2.22 4.12 -4.76
N ALA A 76 -3.48 3.70 -4.93
CA ALA A 76 -4.66 4.56 -4.72
C ALA A 76 -4.70 5.17 -3.31
N LEU A 77 -4.10 4.52 -2.30
CA LEU A 77 -4.07 4.98 -0.92
C LEU A 77 -3.08 6.12 -0.68
N SER A 78 -2.14 6.34 -1.60
CA SER A 78 -1.15 7.41 -1.54
C SER A 78 -1.72 8.79 -1.90
N PHE A 79 -2.91 8.83 -2.53
CA PHE A 79 -3.50 10.08 -3.03
C PHE A 79 -4.76 10.51 -2.27
N THR A 80 -5.09 11.79 -2.38
CA THR A 80 -6.39 12.31 -1.94
C THR A 80 -7.49 11.79 -2.86
N LYS A 81 -8.72 11.62 -2.35
CA LYS A 81 -9.87 11.19 -3.18
C LYS A 81 -10.10 12.14 -4.37
N GLN A 82 -9.89 13.44 -4.17
CA GLN A 82 -10.04 14.46 -5.20
C GLN A 82 -8.96 14.35 -6.28
N PHE A 83 -7.70 14.18 -5.89
CA PHE A 83 -6.62 13.97 -6.86
C PHE A 83 -6.82 12.67 -7.63
N TRP A 84 -7.17 11.58 -6.93
CA TRP A 84 -7.42 10.27 -7.53
C TRP A 84 -8.52 10.30 -8.59
N ALA A 85 -9.63 10.99 -8.32
CA ALA A 85 -10.72 11.16 -9.29
C ALA A 85 -10.25 11.91 -10.55
N ARG A 86 -9.36 12.90 -10.40
CA ARG A 86 -8.80 13.66 -11.53
C ARG A 86 -7.75 12.83 -12.29
N LEU A 87 -6.86 12.14 -11.58
CA LEU A 87 -5.88 11.24 -12.18
C LEU A 87 -6.58 10.19 -13.05
N THR A 88 -7.59 9.52 -12.50
CA THR A 88 -8.33 8.45 -13.20
C THR A 88 -9.21 8.96 -14.35
N SER A 89 -9.48 10.26 -14.40
CA SER A 89 -10.11 10.90 -15.57
C SER A 89 -9.14 11.14 -16.73
N ILE A 90 -7.84 11.27 -16.44
CA ILE A 90 -6.77 11.47 -17.44
C ILE A 90 -6.20 10.11 -17.87
N ALA A 91 -5.87 9.27 -16.91
CA ALA A 91 -5.31 7.93 -17.10
C ALA A 91 -6.33 6.90 -16.58
N PRO A 92 -7.10 6.25 -17.47
CA PRO A 92 -8.06 5.23 -17.08
C PRO A 92 -7.39 4.10 -16.29
N LYS A 93 -8.11 3.56 -15.32
CA LYS A 93 -7.63 2.40 -14.57
C LYS A 93 -7.57 1.19 -15.49
N MET A 94 -6.47 0.45 -15.42
CA MET A 94 -6.37 -0.88 -15.98
C MET A 94 -6.54 -1.88 -14.85
N ASP A 95 -7.66 -2.60 -14.86
CA ASP A 95 -7.83 -3.76 -13.99
C ASP A 95 -6.96 -4.87 -14.57
N VAL A 96 -5.80 -5.10 -13.94
CA VAL A 96 -4.99 -6.27 -14.25
C VAL A 96 -5.76 -7.46 -13.71
N GLU A 97 -6.36 -8.26 -14.58
CA GLU A 97 -6.94 -9.54 -14.19
C GLU A 97 -5.82 -10.42 -13.65
N THR A 98 -5.66 -10.42 -12.33
CA THR A 98 -4.77 -11.32 -11.60
C THR A 98 -5.38 -12.72 -11.72
N SER A 99 -5.09 -13.42 -12.82
CA SER A 99 -5.49 -14.81 -12.98
C SER A 99 -4.92 -15.62 -11.81
N SER A 100 -5.83 -16.06 -10.93
CA SER A 100 -5.65 -16.87 -9.71
C SER A 100 -5.01 -16.20 -8.47
N ILE A 101 -5.61 -15.12 -7.99
CA ILE A 101 -5.83 -14.94 -6.54
C ILE A 101 -7.29 -14.49 -6.38
N GLU A 102 -8.10 -15.24 -5.64
CA GLU A 102 -9.52 -14.94 -5.40
C GLU A 102 -9.68 -13.65 -4.58
N GLU A 103 -9.57 -12.49 -5.24
CA GLU A 103 -10.05 -11.21 -4.73
C GLU A 103 -11.57 -11.16 -4.92
N SER A 104 -12.29 -11.66 -3.92
CA SER A 104 -13.70 -11.30 -3.76
C SER A 104 -13.78 -9.80 -3.45
N THR A 105 -14.18 -9.07 -4.49
CA THR A 105 -14.77 -7.74 -4.48
C THR A 105 -15.63 -7.50 -3.24
N VAL A 106 -15.24 -6.53 -2.42
CA VAL A 106 -16.17 -5.88 -1.49
C VAL A 106 -16.48 -4.51 -2.08
N MET A 107 -17.59 -4.46 -2.81
CA MET A 107 -18.23 -3.21 -3.20
C MET A 107 -18.68 -2.49 -1.93
N ALA A 108 -18.10 -1.34 -1.64
CA ALA A 108 -18.74 -0.35 -0.77
C ALA A 108 -19.60 0.54 -1.67
N GLU A 109 -20.82 0.08 -1.93
CA GLU A 109 -21.91 0.94 -2.39
C GLU A 109 -22.21 1.95 -1.27
N ASP A 110 -21.97 3.23 -1.55
CA ASP A 110 -22.56 4.31 -0.77
C ASP A 110 -24.00 4.49 -1.28
N ARG A 111 -24.96 3.90 -0.56
CA ARG A 111 -26.40 4.04 -0.82
C ARG A 111 -26.80 5.50 -0.67
N GLN A 112 -27.24 6.11 -1.78
CA GLN A 112 -28.23 7.19 -1.74
C GLN A 112 -29.56 6.63 -2.25
N ASP A 113 -30.62 6.82 -1.46
CA ASP A 113 -32.00 6.44 -1.76
C ASP A 113 -32.49 7.01 -3.10
N GLU A 114 -33.03 6.16 -3.98
CA GLU A 114 -34.31 6.36 -4.69
C GLU A 114 -34.81 5.07 -5.40
N ALA A 115 -35.83 4.46 -4.77
CA ALA A 115 -36.94 3.61 -5.22
C ALA A 115 -36.93 2.71 -6.51
N VAL A 116 -37.38 1.46 -6.25
CA VAL A 116 -38.20 0.48 -7.04
C VAL A 116 -37.50 -0.65 -7.84
N GLY A 117 -37.67 -1.90 -7.34
CA GLY A 117 -37.88 -3.13 -8.16
C GLY A 117 -36.98 -4.33 -7.83
N PRO A 118 -37.48 -5.60 -7.80
CA PRO A 118 -37.00 -6.63 -6.86
C PRO A 118 -36.18 -7.79 -7.47
N GLU A 119 -35.70 -8.66 -6.56
CA GLU A 119 -35.05 -9.98 -6.75
C GLU A 119 -33.55 -9.94 -7.11
N ALA A 120 -32.64 -10.69 -6.48
CA ALA A 120 -32.76 -11.97 -5.80
C ALA A 120 -31.79 -12.07 -4.60
N ALA A 121 -32.24 -12.81 -3.59
CA ALA A 121 -31.44 -13.24 -2.46
C ALA A 121 -30.27 -14.12 -2.92
N MET A 122 -29.07 -13.84 -2.43
CA MET A 122 -28.02 -14.85 -2.29
C MET A 122 -27.42 -14.73 -0.90
N GLU A 123 -27.31 -15.90 -0.28
CA GLU A 123 -27.03 -16.17 1.11
C GLU A 123 -25.62 -15.69 1.50
N GLU A 124 -25.52 -14.99 2.64
CA GLU A 124 -24.26 -14.59 3.26
C GLU A 124 -23.62 -15.83 3.93
N ASP A 125 -22.45 -16.24 3.43
CA ASP A 125 -21.56 -17.20 4.10
C ASP A 125 -20.62 -16.44 5.06
N ASP A 126 -20.96 -16.48 6.34
CA ASP A 126 -20.37 -15.73 7.46
C ASP A 126 -19.08 -16.38 8.01
N SER A 127 -18.09 -16.68 7.15
CA SER A 127 -16.89 -17.44 7.57
C SER A 127 -15.56 -17.04 6.89
N LYS A 128 -15.39 -15.79 6.46
CA LYS A 128 -14.07 -15.28 6.06
C LYS A 128 -13.48 -14.43 7.19
N GLU A 129 -12.71 -15.07 8.08
CA GLU A 129 -11.81 -14.37 8.99
C GLU A 129 -10.90 -13.41 8.17
N PRO A 130 -10.70 -12.16 8.62
CA PRO A 130 -9.90 -11.20 7.87
C PRO A 130 -8.46 -11.71 7.72
N LEU A 131 -8.06 -11.98 6.48
CA LEU A 131 -6.72 -12.47 6.17
C LEU A 131 -5.66 -11.43 6.56
N LEU A 132 -4.66 -11.86 7.33
CA LEU A 132 -3.53 -11.00 7.70
C LEU A 132 -2.59 -10.81 6.51
N VAL A 133 -2.46 -9.57 6.06
CA VAL A 133 -1.63 -9.16 4.93
C VAL A 133 -0.44 -8.32 5.41
N HIS A 134 0.74 -8.59 4.85
CA HIS A 134 1.91 -7.75 5.04
C HIS A 134 1.71 -6.40 4.34
N LEU A 135 1.88 -5.31 5.06
CA LEU A 135 1.80 -3.96 4.50
C LEU A 135 3.18 -3.50 4.05
N VAL A 136 3.24 -2.71 2.97
CA VAL A 136 4.50 -2.13 2.46
C VAL A 136 5.14 -1.24 3.51
N GLN A 137 6.46 -1.34 3.72
CA GLN A 137 7.14 -0.52 4.72
C GLN A 137 7.03 0.97 4.41
N LEU A 138 6.82 1.79 5.44
CA LEU A 138 6.82 3.25 5.26
C LEU A 138 8.28 3.74 5.22
N PRO A 139 8.72 4.41 4.13
CA PRO A 139 10.05 4.95 4.08
C PRO A 139 10.20 6.13 5.06
N LYS A 140 11.42 6.31 5.56
CA LYS A 140 11.77 7.47 6.41
C LYS A 140 11.58 8.80 5.66
N ALA A 141 11.84 8.81 4.36
CA ALA A 141 11.59 9.97 3.51
C ALA A 141 10.08 10.12 3.28
N GLY A 142 9.52 11.27 3.64
CA GLY A 142 8.08 11.53 3.52
C GLY A 142 7.24 10.98 4.69
N PHE A 143 7.86 10.49 5.77
CA PHE A 143 7.16 10.06 6.97
C PHE A 143 6.41 11.24 7.64
N THR A 144 5.12 11.05 7.88
CA THR A 144 4.24 12.05 8.50
C THR A 144 3.27 11.38 9.48
N HIS A 145 2.79 12.11 10.49
CA HIS A 145 1.81 11.58 11.44
C HIS A 145 0.48 11.17 10.79
N SER A 146 0.09 11.82 9.68
CA SER A 146 -1.10 11.45 8.93
C SER A 146 -0.94 10.09 8.25
N LEU A 147 0.24 9.80 7.71
CA LEU A 147 0.60 8.49 7.14
C LEU A 147 0.65 7.41 8.22
N LEU A 148 1.27 7.73 9.37
CA LEU A 148 1.29 6.83 10.53
C LEU A 148 -0.11 6.51 11.03
N ALA A 149 -1.00 7.50 11.15
CA ALA A 149 -2.38 7.29 11.61
C ALA A 149 -3.18 6.38 10.66
N LYS A 150 -3.02 6.56 9.34
CA LYS A 150 -3.61 5.66 8.33
C LYS A 150 -3.10 4.22 8.51
N ARG A 151 -1.79 4.07 8.70
CA ARG A 151 -1.16 2.76 8.90
C ARG A 151 -1.65 2.07 10.17
N MET A 152 -1.75 2.81 11.26
CA MET A 152 -2.34 2.30 12.51
C MET A 152 -3.78 1.84 12.31
N LEU A 153 -4.59 2.56 11.53
CA LEU A 153 -5.96 2.13 11.27
C LEU A 153 -6.02 0.79 10.50
N GLN A 154 -5.09 0.56 9.57
CA GLN A 154 -5.00 -0.70 8.83
C GLN A 154 -4.69 -1.87 9.78
N TRP A 155 -3.65 -1.75 10.61
CA TRP A 155 -3.29 -2.80 11.58
C TRP A 155 -4.36 -2.99 12.66
N LYS A 156 -5.06 -1.93 13.07
CA LYS A 156 -6.18 -2.03 14.01
C LYS A 156 -7.36 -2.81 13.41
N ARG A 157 -7.63 -2.65 12.11
CA ARG A 157 -8.64 -3.45 11.38
C ARG A 157 -8.25 -4.91 11.23
N MET A 158 -6.94 -5.20 11.25
CA MET A 158 -6.41 -6.56 11.27
C MET A 158 -6.47 -7.21 12.66
N GLY A 159 -6.83 -6.47 13.71
CA GLY A 159 -6.96 -6.98 15.07
C GLY A 159 -5.73 -6.80 15.96
N PHE A 160 -4.69 -6.08 15.50
CA PHE A 160 -3.51 -5.80 16.33
C PHE A 160 -3.79 -4.76 17.41
N ASP A 161 -3.25 -4.98 18.60
CA ASP A 161 -3.14 -3.98 19.66
C ASP A 161 -1.98 -3.03 19.38
N LEU A 162 -2.29 -1.75 19.17
CA LEU A 162 -1.33 -0.72 18.78
C LEU A 162 -1.00 0.26 19.93
N SER A 163 -1.30 -0.11 21.17
CA SER A 163 -1.01 0.71 22.36
C SER A 163 0.46 1.16 22.43
N ALA A 164 1.40 0.31 22.03
CA ALA A 164 2.84 0.64 21.97
C ALA A 164 3.18 1.73 20.94
N LEU A 165 2.32 1.95 19.94
CA LEU A 165 2.54 2.90 18.85
C LEU A 165 1.85 4.25 19.07
N GLU A 166 0.91 4.35 20.02
CA GLU A 166 0.21 5.60 20.37
C GLU A 166 1.15 6.78 20.71
N PRO A 167 2.27 6.59 21.44
CA PRO A 167 3.21 7.69 21.73
C PRO A 167 3.79 8.32 20.46
N ALA A 168 3.98 7.53 19.40
CA ALA A 168 4.57 8.01 18.15
C ALA A 168 3.69 9.04 17.42
N LEU A 169 2.39 9.08 17.69
CA LEU A 169 1.48 10.09 17.11
C LEU A 169 1.59 11.45 17.78
N VAL A 170 2.10 11.53 19.00
CA VAL A 170 2.12 12.75 19.81
C VAL A 170 3.51 13.40 19.84
N LEU A 171 4.56 12.64 19.57
CA LEU A 171 5.94 13.14 19.52
C LEU A 171 6.13 14.16 18.39
N SER A 172 6.70 15.32 18.72
CA SER A 172 7.01 16.36 17.74
C SER A 172 8.21 16.02 16.85
N ASP A 173 9.11 15.14 17.32
CA ASP A 173 10.25 14.68 16.52
C ASP A 173 9.84 13.49 15.64
N LEU A 174 9.78 13.74 14.33
CA LEU A 174 9.46 12.72 13.33
C LEU A 174 10.50 11.59 13.28
N ASN A 175 11.76 11.82 13.67
CA ASN A 175 12.78 10.77 13.71
C ASN A 175 12.50 9.78 14.84
N GLU A 176 12.17 10.28 16.02
CA GLU A 176 11.81 9.43 17.17
C GLU A 176 10.49 8.70 16.91
N SER A 177 9.49 9.40 16.34
CA SER A 177 8.23 8.80 15.90
C SER A 177 8.47 7.65 14.90
N HIS A 178 9.32 7.86 13.89
CA HIS A 178 9.69 6.83 12.91
C HIS A 178 10.43 5.66 13.56
N ALA A 179 11.29 5.90 14.57
CA ALA A 179 12.00 4.83 15.26
C ALA A 179 11.04 3.90 16.02
N ILE A 180 10.05 4.47 16.73
CA ILE A 180 8.99 3.70 17.39
C ILE A 180 8.17 2.94 16.36
N TYR A 181 7.76 3.60 15.28
CA TYR A 181 7.05 2.96 14.16
C TYR A 181 7.81 1.76 13.61
N SER A 182 9.12 1.91 13.32
CA SER A 182 9.93 0.85 12.72
C SER A 182 10.07 -0.36 13.66
N SER A 183 10.15 -0.13 14.97
CA SER A 183 10.17 -1.21 15.95
C SER A 183 8.87 -1.99 15.94
N VAL A 184 7.72 -1.29 16.02
CA VAL A 184 6.40 -1.92 16.03
C VAL A 184 6.10 -2.62 14.71
N GLU A 185 6.49 -2.03 13.57
CA GLU A 185 6.36 -2.67 12.25
C GLU A 185 7.10 -4.01 12.19
N SER A 186 8.34 -4.06 12.70
CA SER A 186 9.10 -5.30 12.72
C SER A 186 8.41 -6.38 13.57
N ASP A 187 7.78 -6.00 14.68
CA ASP A 187 7.05 -6.92 15.54
C ASP A 187 5.74 -7.37 14.86
N ILE A 188 5.01 -6.48 14.18
CA ILE A 188 3.81 -6.85 13.41
C ILE A 188 4.15 -7.80 12.26
N THR A 189 5.24 -7.53 11.54
CA THR A 189 5.71 -8.43 10.45
C THR A 189 5.98 -9.83 11.01
N CYS A 190 6.72 -9.91 12.12
CA CYS A 190 6.99 -11.18 12.79
C CYS A 190 5.71 -11.87 13.28
N ALA A 191 4.75 -11.11 13.81
CA ALA A 191 3.47 -11.64 14.26
C ALA A 191 2.64 -12.21 13.11
N ILE A 192 2.57 -11.52 11.97
CA ILE A 192 1.89 -12.00 10.76
C ILE A 192 2.52 -13.32 10.28
N ASP A 193 3.86 -13.38 10.23
CA ASP A 193 4.57 -14.59 9.83
C ASP A 193 4.30 -15.76 10.80
N CYS A 194 4.29 -15.49 12.11
CA CYS A 194 3.95 -16.50 13.12
C CYS A 194 2.51 -16.99 12.98
N ILE A 195 1.54 -16.10 12.74
CA ILE A 195 0.14 -16.50 12.58
C ILE A 195 -0.05 -17.33 11.31
N ARG A 196 0.61 -16.97 10.21
CA ARG A 196 0.62 -17.80 8.99
C ARG A 196 1.24 -19.17 9.26
N LEU A 197 2.29 -19.22 10.05
CA LEU A 197 2.97 -20.45 10.42
C LEU A 197 2.12 -21.32 11.38
N LEU A 198 1.32 -20.71 12.27
CA LEU A 198 0.31 -21.40 13.07
C LEU A 198 -0.75 -22.06 12.18
N GLU A 199 -1.28 -21.33 11.20
CA GLU A 199 -2.30 -21.85 10.28
C GLU A 199 -1.73 -22.95 9.36
N ALA A 200 -0.51 -22.78 8.85
CA ALA A 200 0.17 -23.81 8.06
C ALA A 200 0.41 -25.11 8.85
N ASN A 201 0.61 -25.00 10.17
CA ASN A 201 0.85 -26.14 11.06
C ASN A 201 -0.34 -26.46 11.97
N ARG A 202 -1.56 -26.08 11.56
CA ARG A 202 -2.78 -26.22 12.37
C ARG A 202 -3.02 -27.62 12.91
N ALA A 203 -2.62 -28.66 12.17
CA ALA A 203 -2.77 -30.06 12.56
C ALA A 203 -1.81 -30.51 13.68
N LYS A 204 -0.68 -29.82 13.89
CA LYS A 204 0.34 -30.18 14.90
C LYS A 204 0.08 -29.58 16.28
N LEU A 205 -0.79 -28.57 16.35
CA LEU A 205 -1.05 -27.75 17.53
C LEU A 205 -2.46 -27.99 18.06
N SER A 206 -2.62 -27.97 19.38
CA SER A 206 -3.94 -27.98 20.00
C SER A 206 -4.66 -26.64 19.76
N ILE A 207 -6.00 -26.67 19.83
CA ILE A 207 -6.82 -25.45 19.72
C ILE A 207 -6.39 -24.43 20.77
N THR A 208 -6.15 -24.86 22.01
CA THR A 208 -5.71 -24.00 23.12
C THR A 208 -4.35 -23.34 22.87
N GLU A 209 -3.38 -24.08 22.30
CA GLU A 209 -2.07 -23.50 21.97
C GLU A 209 -2.21 -22.45 20.85
N ARG A 210 -3.01 -22.73 19.82
CA ARG A 210 -3.25 -21.79 18.72
C ARG A 210 -3.88 -20.50 19.21
N GLU A 211 -4.94 -20.58 20.02
CA GLU A 211 -5.59 -19.38 20.59
C GLU A 211 -4.63 -18.56 21.46
N MET A 212 -3.81 -19.24 22.29
CA MET A 212 -2.85 -18.57 23.15
C MET A 212 -1.77 -17.84 22.35
N TYR A 213 -1.19 -18.49 21.33
CA TYR A 213 -0.20 -17.83 20.47
C TYR A 213 -0.83 -16.74 19.61
N ASN A 214 -2.03 -16.97 19.06
CA ASN A 214 -2.74 -15.96 18.27
C ASN A 214 -2.99 -14.68 19.10
N TYR A 215 -3.48 -14.83 20.33
CA TYR A 215 -3.65 -13.69 21.24
C TYR A 215 -2.33 -12.96 21.52
N ARG A 216 -1.24 -13.69 21.81
CA ARG A 216 0.08 -13.07 22.06
C ARG A 216 0.63 -12.31 20.84
N MET A 217 0.42 -12.85 19.64
CA MET A 217 0.82 -12.22 18.38
C MET A 217 -0.02 -10.97 18.10
N MET A 218 -1.34 -11.02 18.32
CA MET A 218 -2.24 -9.87 18.14
C MET A 218 -1.99 -8.76 19.18
N SER A 219 -1.67 -9.12 20.42
CA SER A 219 -1.35 -8.13 21.46
C SER A 219 0.05 -7.53 21.34
N LEU A 220 0.84 -7.96 20.35
CA LEU A 220 2.24 -7.57 20.13
C LEU A 220 3.13 -7.66 21.38
N ASN A 221 2.85 -8.60 22.28
CA ASN A 221 3.54 -8.70 23.56
C ASN A 221 4.66 -9.75 23.48
N ASN A 222 5.91 -9.31 23.58
CA ASN A 222 7.10 -10.16 23.47
C ASN A 222 7.06 -11.08 22.22
N VAL A 223 6.66 -10.53 21.07
CA VAL A 223 6.44 -11.28 19.81
C VAL A 223 7.63 -12.18 19.47
N ARG A 224 8.87 -11.68 19.62
CA ARG A 224 10.09 -12.42 19.30
C ARG A 224 10.33 -13.63 20.20
N GLU A 225 9.95 -13.54 21.47
CA GLU A 225 10.04 -14.66 22.40
C GLU A 225 8.98 -15.70 22.05
N ALA A 226 7.74 -15.26 21.84
CA ALA A 226 6.65 -16.14 21.43
C ALA A 226 6.92 -16.85 20.09
N ALA A 227 7.59 -16.18 19.14
CA ALA A 227 8.02 -16.76 17.87
C ALA A 227 9.03 -17.89 18.07
N ARG A 228 10.05 -17.69 18.92
CA ARG A 228 11.05 -18.72 19.24
C ARG A 228 10.44 -19.91 19.96
N ASP A 229 9.53 -19.66 20.90
CA ASP A 229 8.80 -20.72 21.60
C ASP A 229 7.99 -21.55 20.61
N LEU A 230 7.29 -20.88 19.68
CA LEU A 230 6.50 -21.53 18.63
C LEU A 230 7.36 -22.40 17.70
N GLU A 231 8.51 -21.88 17.24
CA GLU A 231 9.47 -22.64 16.44
C GLU A 231 10.00 -23.88 17.20
N THR A 232 10.23 -23.76 18.50
CA THR A 232 10.70 -24.87 19.35
C THR A 232 9.63 -25.95 19.49
N ILE A 233 8.37 -25.57 19.66
CA ILE A 233 7.24 -26.52 19.73
C ILE A 233 7.04 -27.23 18.39
N LEU A 234 7.19 -26.52 17.28
CA LEU A 234 7.00 -27.10 15.94
C LEU A 234 8.19 -27.95 15.47
N SER A 235 9.40 -27.67 15.94
CA SER A 235 10.58 -28.49 15.65
C SER A 235 10.67 -29.74 16.53
N SER A 236 10.04 -29.73 17.71
CA SER A 236 9.97 -30.90 18.60
C SER A 236 8.86 -31.90 18.22
N ARG A 237 8.03 -31.61 17.20
CA ARG A 237 6.88 -32.43 16.77
C ARG A 237 6.86 -32.74 15.27
#